data_AF-A0A511YMI2-F1
#
_entry.id   AF-A0A511YMI2-F1
#
_cell.length_a   1.000
_cell.length_b   1.000
_cell.length_c   1.000
_cell.angle_alpha   90.00
_cell.angle_beta   90.00
_cell.angle_gamma   90.00
#
_symmetry.space_group_name_H-M   'P 1'
#
loop_
_entity.id
_entity.type
_entity.pdbx_description
1 polymer ?
#
loop_
_entity_poly.entity_id
_entity_poly.type
_entity_poly.pdbx_seq_one_letter_code
_entity_poly.pdbx_strand_id
1 'polypeptide(L)' 'MSLFKENFRHIIVAEIEETYGIAIPEHTEKQELVYLLSHSLLGIYHKKLYVYFISGHVVNYKVHHFIFNRKIM' A
#
# COMPACT_ATOMS: atom_id res chain seq x y z
N MET A 1 19.18 -5.00 18.72
CA MET A 1 18.08 -4.04 18.42
C MET A 1 17.61 -4.19 16.97
N SER A 2 17.29 -5.42 16.53
CA SER A 2 16.96 -5.75 15.12
C SER A 2 15.62 -6.50 14.97
N LEU A 3 15.31 -7.42 15.89
CA LEU A 3 14.10 -8.28 15.85
C LEU A 3 12.78 -7.51 15.80
N PHE A 4 12.65 -6.42 16.57
CA PHE A 4 11.41 -5.63 16.60
C PHE A 4 11.13 -4.92 15.27
N LYS A 5 12.19 -4.49 14.57
CA LYS A 5 12.10 -3.74 13.32
C LYS A 5 11.77 -4.66 12.14
N GLU A 6 12.30 -5.88 12.14
CA GLU A 6 11.95 -6.92 11.16
C GLU A 6 10.52 -7.40 11.38
N ASN A 7 10.12 -7.70 12.63
CA ASN A 7 8.75 -8.09 12.94
C ASN A 7 7.73 -7.03 12.50
N PHE A 8 8.03 -5.74 12.69
CA PHE A 8 7.11 -4.66 12.29
C PHE A 8 6.91 -4.58 10.76
N ARG A 9 7.96 -4.85 9.99
CA ARG A 9 7.87 -4.89 8.52
C ARG A 9 7.01 -6.06 8.05
N HIS A 10 7.22 -7.23 8.65
CA HIS A 10 6.41 -8.41 8.35
C HIS A 10 4.94 -8.20 8.71
N ILE A 11 4.65 -7.48 9.79
CA ILE A 11 3.27 -7.13 10.19
C ILE A 11 2.59 -6.29 9.11
N ILE A 12 3.24 -5.23 8.60
CA ILE A 12 2.62 -4.36 7.58
C ILE A 12 2.34 -5.15 6.29
N VAL A 13 3.28 -6.01 5.87
CA VAL A 13 3.11 -6.83 4.67
C VAL A 13 1.94 -7.80 4.86
N ALA A 14 1.89 -8.51 5.99
CA ALA A 14 0.82 -9.44 6.31
C ALA A 14 -0.54 -8.74 6.39
N GLU A 15 -0.61 -7.57 7.02
CA GLU A 15 -1.85 -6.77 7.10
C GLU A 15 -2.37 -6.37 5.72
N ILE A 16 -1.47 -5.93 4.82
CA ILE A 16 -1.84 -5.57 3.45
C ILE A 16 -2.36 -6.79 2.69
N GLU A 17 -1.68 -7.93 2.81
CA GLU A 17 -2.07 -9.17 2.14
C GLU A 17 -3.43 -9.68 2.65
N GLU A 18 -3.64 -9.72 3.96
CA GLU A 18 -4.89 -10.18 4.58
C GLU A 18 -6.05 -9.22 4.29
N THR A 19 -5.83 -7.90 4.33
CA THR A 19 -6.89 -6.90 4.16
C THR A 19 -7.27 -6.66 2.70
N TYR A 20 -6.29 -6.68 1.78
CA TYR A 20 -6.48 -6.27 0.39
C TYR A 20 -6.22 -7.38 -0.63
N GLY A 21 -5.70 -8.54 -0.22
CA GLY A 21 -5.33 -9.62 -1.14
C GLY A 21 -4.16 -9.26 -2.06
N ILE A 22 -3.31 -8.32 -1.66
CA ILE A 22 -2.19 -7.83 -2.46
C ILE A 22 -0.88 -8.33 -1.87
N ALA A 23 -0.16 -9.14 -2.64
CA ALA A 23 1.21 -9.52 -2.32
C ALA A 23 2.16 -8.35 -2.57
N ILE A 24 2.87 -7.92 -1.52
CA ILE A 24 3.88 -6.87 -1.60
C ILE A 24 5.26 -7.51 -1.78
N PRO A 25 6.07 -7.07 -2.74
CA PRO A 25 7.42 -7.61 -2.92
C PRO A 25 8.27 -7.39 -1.66
N GLU A 26 9.06 -8.39 -1.29
CA GLU A 26 9.97 -8.31 -0.13
C GLU A 26 11.01 -7.19 -0.25
N HIS A 27 11.40 -6.88 -1.50
CA HIS A 27 12.34 -5.82 -1.82
C HIS A 27 11.96 -5.11 -3.14
N THR A 28 12.11 -3.78 -3.18
CA THR A 28 11.97 -3.00 -4.42
C THR A 28 12.87 -1.77 -4.41
N GLU A 29 13.36 -1.32 -5.56
CA GLU A 29 14.13 -0.07 -5.65
C GLU A 29 13.23 1.18 -5.70
N LYS A 30 11.91 0.99 -5.88
CA LYS A 30 10.94 2.07 -5.92
C LYS A 30 10.65 2.58 -4.51
N GLN A 31 10.52 3.89 -4.36
CA GLN A 31 10.12 4.50 -3.08
C GLN A 31 8.62 4.33 -2.78
N GLU A 32 7.82 4.09 -3.82
CA GLU A 32 6.38 3.94 -3.72
C GLU A 32 5.87 2.92 -4.76
N LEU A 33 4.93 2.07 -4.34
CA LEU A 33 4.08 1.27 -5.22
C LEU A 33 2.62 1.66 -5.01
N VAL A 34 1.87 1.76 -6.11
CA VAL A 34 0.45 2.13 -6.08
C VAL A 34 -0.38 1.00 -6.68
N TYR A 35 -1.37 0.55 -5.93
CA TYR A 35 -2.30 -0.50 -6.34
C TYR A 35 -3.72 0.07 -6.40
N LEU A 36 -4.46 -0.30 -7.45
CA LEU A 36 -5.88 0.02 -7.56
C LEU A 36 -6.68 -1.02 -6.78
N LEU A 37 -7.31 -0.61 -5.67
CA LEU A 37 -8.14 -1.50 -4.86
C LEU A 37 -9.53 -1.67 -5.44
N SER A 38 -10.13 -0.59 -5.94
CA SER A 38 -11.45 -0.61 -6.55
C SER A 38 -11.65 0.61 -7.42
N HIS A 39 -12.48 0.50 -8.45
CA HIS A 39 -13.00 1.64 -9.20
C HIS A 39 -14.47 1.41 -9.54
N SER A 40 -15.26 2.48 -9.67
CA SER A 40 -16.62 2.39 -10.20
C SER A 40 -16.58 2.27 -11.72
N LEU A 41 -17.63 1.68 -12.31
CA LEU A 41 -17.75 1.40 -13.76
C LEU A 41 -17.55 2.64 -14.66
N LEU A 42 -17.76 3.85 -14.13
CA LEU A 42 -17.58 5.11 -14.86
C LEU A 42 -16.31 5.87 -14.43
N GLY A 43 -15.42 5.25 -13.65
CA GLY A 43 -14.19 5.86 -13.13
C GLY A 43 -14.41 7.02 -12.14
N ILE A 44 -15.67 7.30 -11.78
CA ILE A 44 -16.06 8.42 -10.91
C ILE A 44 -15.42 8.26 -9.54
N TYR A 45 -15.47 7.06 -8.98
CA TYR A 45 -14.86 6.75 -7.71
C TYR A 45 -13.74 5.73 -7.90
N HIS A 46 -12.60 5.97 -7.28
CA HIS A 46 -11.57 4.94 -7.18
C HIS A 46 -10.84 5.00 -5.84
N LYS A 47 -10.39 3.83 -5.41
CA LYS A 47 -9.66 3.61 -4.17
C LYS A 47 -8.29 3.07 -4.53
N LYS A 48 -7.24 3.71 -4.03
CA LYS A 48 -5.85 3.32 -4.30
C LYS A 48 -5.12 3.06 -2.99
N LEU A 49 -4.29 2.02 -2.98
CA LEU A 49 -3.35 1.71 -1.91
C LEU A 49 -1.97 2.19 -2.33
N TYR A 50 -1.34 3.02 -1.50
CA TYR A 50 0.01 3.53 -1.66
C TYR A 50 0.89 2.83 -0.64
N VAL A 51 1.91 2.12 -1.09
CA VAL A 51 2.86 1.38 -0.24
C VAL A 51 4.22 2.05 -0.35
N TYR A 52 4.79 2.44 0.78
CA TYR A 52 6.01 3.22 0.87
C TYR A 52 7.19 2.35 1.31
N PHE A 53 8.33 2.56 0.66
CA PHE A 53 9.54 1.80 0.87
C PHE A 53 10.73 2.69 1.23
N ILE A 54 11.58 2.21 2.14
CA ILE A 54 12.89 2.80 2.46
C ILE A 54 13.92 1.68 2.42
N SER A 55 14.99 1.89 1.64
CA SER A 55 16.02 0.87 1.39
C SER A 55 15.41 -0.46 0.94
N GLY A 56 14.39 -0.35 0.08
CA GLY A 56 13.62 -1.44 -0.49
C GLY A 56 12.70 -2.22 0.42
N HIS A 57 12.58 -1.85 1.69
CA HIS A 57 11.62 -2.48 2.61
C HIS A 57 10.41 -1.61 2.84
N VAL A 58 9.25 -2.25 2.97
CA VAL A 58 8.00 -1.59 3.36
C VAL A 58 8.17 -0.92 4.72
N VAL A 59 7.76 0.33 4.81
CA VAL A 59 7.75 1.08 6.07
C VAL A 59 6.39 1.62 6.44
N ASN A 60 5.49 1.77 5.47
CA ASN A 60 4.15 2.32 5.68
C ASN A 60 3.25 2.04 4.48
N TYR A 61 1.95 2.20 4.66
CA TYR A 61 0.99 2.28 3.56
C TYR A 61 -0.13 3.27 3.89
N LYS A 62 -0.79 3.77 2.83
CA LYS A 62 -1.96 4.64 2.94
C LYS A 62 -2.97 4.26 1.89
N VAL A 63 -4.24 4.38 2.26
CA VAL A 63 -5.35 4.23 1.33
C VAL A 63 -5.94 5.60 1.05
N HIS A 64 -6.08 5.93 -0.23
CA HIS A 64 -6.71 7.17 -0.66
C HIS A 64 -7.96 6.90 -1.49
N HIS A 65 -8.96 7.73 -1.23
CA HIS A 65 -10.25 7.73 -1.89
C HIS A 65 -10.31 8.91 -2.83
N PHE A 66 -10.77 8.66 -4.05
CA PHE A 66 -10.86 9.65 -5.09
C PHE A 66 -12.28 9.70 -5.66
N ILE A 67 -12.79 10.91 -5.87
CA ILE A 67 -13.98 11.19 -6.68
C ILE A 67 -13.57 12.16 -7.79
N PHE A 68 -13.90 11.87 -9.04
CA PHE A 68 -13.48 12.65 -10.22
C PHE A 68 -11.97 12.99 -10.21
N ASN A 69 -11.14 12.00 -9.90
CA ASN A 69 -9.67 12.14 -9.75
C ASN A 69 -9.20 13.09 -8.64
N ARG A 70 -10.10 13.62 -7.80
CA ARG A 70 -9.73 14.42 -6.64
C ARG A 70 -9.69 13.55 -5.39
N LYS A 71 -8.56 13.63 -4.68
CA LYS A 71 -8.42 13.02 -3.36
C LYS A 71 -9.37 13.71 -2.38
N ILE A 72 -10.09 12.92 -1.60
CA ILE A 72 -11.09 13.40 -0.64
C ILE A 72 -10.73 12.99 0.78
N MET A 73 -10.06 11.84 0.91
CA MET A 73 -9.62 11.25 2.18
C MET A 73 -8.31 10.48 1.96
#